data_AF-A0A6B3UN10-F1
#
_entry.id   AF-A0A6B3UN10-F1
#
_cell.length_a   1.000
_cell.length_b   1.000
_cell.length_c   1.000
_cell.angle_alpha   90.00
_cell.angle_beta   90.00
_cell.angle_gamma   90.00
#
_symmetry.space_group_name_H-M   'P 1'
#
loop_
_entity.id
_entity.type
_entity.pdbx_description
1 polymer ?
#
loop_
_entity_poly.entity_id
_entity_poly.type
_entity_poly.pdbx_seq_one_letter_code
_entity_poly.pdbx_strand_id
1 'polypeptide(L)'
;MTESLWATARALSRAAGRGEAPPPLFFVTDPVRTPDPAAVAARLPAGAGVIYRAFGAADAGATAGALAGIARTRGLTLLIGADAALAEACGAHGVH
;
A
#
# COMPACT_ATOMS: atom_id res chain seq x y z
N MET A 1 -11.57 -6.40 -24.97
CA MET A 1 -10.56 -5.56 -24.30
C MET A 1 -10.59 -5.91 -22.82
N THR A 2 -9.56 -6.52 -22.28
CA THR A 2 -9.46 -6.76 -20.84
C THR A 2 -9.11 -5.43 -20.17
N GLU A 3 -10.07 -4.83 -19.45
CA GLU A 3 -9.76 -3.66 -18.63
C GLU A 3 -8.88 -4.06 -17.45
N SER A 4 -7.83 -3.28 -17.21
CA SER A 4 -6.99 -3.42 -16.02
C SER A 4 -7.72 -2.82 -14.81
N LEU A 5 -7.67 -3.49 -13.66
CA LEU A 5 -8.20 -2.99 -12.38
C LEU A 5 -7.74 -1.56 -12.08
N TRP A 6 -6.51 -1.22 -12.47
CA TRP A 6 -5.96 0.12 -12.32
C TRP A 6 -6.67 1.17 -13.18
N ALA A 7 -7.00 0.83 -14.43
CA ALA A 7 -7.67 1.74 -15.35
C ALA A 7 -9.08 2.07 -14.84
N THR A 8 -9.82 1.04 -14.42
CA THR A 8 -11.16 1.18 -13.84
C THR A 8 -11.13 1.97 -12.53
N ALA A 9 -10.22 1.64 -11.61
CA ALA A 9 -10.05 2.37 -10.35
C ALA A 9 -9.79 3.86 -10.57
N ARG A 10 -8.88 4.20 -11.49
CA ARG A 10 -8.59 5.60 -11.84
C ARG A 10 -9.78 6.30 -12.48
N ALA A 11 -10.58 5.62 -13.30
CA ALA A 11 -11.76 6.20 -13.92
C ALA A 11 -12.82 6.54 -12.87
N LEU A 12 -13.08 5.61 -11.94
CA LEU A 12 -14.02 5.81 -10.82
C LEU A 12 -13.59 6.96 -9.91
N SER A 13 -12.31 7.00 -9.53
CA SER A 13 -11.77 8.09 -8.70
C SER A 13 -11.90 9.46 -9.38
N ARG A 14 -11.65 9.56 -10.69
CA ARG A 14 -11.86 10.82 -11.44
C ARG A 14 -13.34 11.22 -11.51
N ALA A 15 -14.24 10.25 -11.65
CA ALA A 15 -15.68 10.51 -11.71
C ALA A 15 -16.26 10.97 -10.36
N ALA A 16 -15.64 10.57 -9.25
CA ALA A 16 -16.08 10.92 -7.89
C ALA A 16 -15.88 12.41 -7.52
N GLY A 17 -15.15 13.21 -8.31
CA GLY A 17 -15.04 14.65 -8.13
C GLY A 17 -13.66 15.13 -7.63
N ARG A 18 -13.58 16.40 -7.23
CA ARG A 18 -12.32 17.12 -6.92
C ARG A 18 -12.17 17.29 -5.40
N GLY A 19 -11.06 16.78 -4.85
CA GLY A 19 -10.65 16.87 -3.44
C GLY A 19 -9.35 16.10 -3.24
N GLU A 20 -8.77 16.13 -2.03
CA GLU A 20 -7.66 15.24 -1.68
C GLU A 20 -8.19 13.81 -1.60
N ALA A 21 -8.09 13.09 -2.72
CA ALA A 21 -8.59 11.73 -2.84
C ALA A 21 -7.52 10.74 -2.40
N PRO A 22 -7.88 9.68 -1.65
CA PRO A 22 -6.95 8.60 -1.37
C PRO A 22 -6.53 7.91 -2.68
N PRO A 23 -5.45 7.10 -2.64
CA PRO A 23 -5.12 6.20 -3.73
C PRO A 23 -6.36 5.48 -4.29
N PRO A 24 -6.57 5.46 -5.61
CA PRO A 24 -7.78 4.89 -6.20
C PRO A 24 -7.83 3.36 -6.11
N LEU A 25 -6.68 2.74 -5.81
CA LEU A 25 -6.52 1.30 -5.68
C LEU A 25 -5.62 1.03 -4.47
N PHE A 26 -6.07 0.13 -3.60
CA PHE A 26 -5.30 -0.35 -2.46
C PHE A 26 -5.00 -1.84 -2.58
N PHE A 27 -3.77 -2.22 -2.25
CA PHE A 27 -3.38 -3.58 -1.91
C PHE A 27 -3.36 -3.73 -0.39
N VAL A 28 -4.22 -4.60 0.15
CA VAL A 28 -4.29 -4.87 1.59
C VAL A 28 -3.60 -6.19 1.88
N THR A 29 -2.54 -6.16 2.68
CA THR A 29 -1.74 -7.35 2.98
C THR A 29 -2.36 -8.20 4.09
N ASP A 30 -1.94 -9.45 4.15
CA ASP A 30 -2.22 -10.36 5.25
C ASP A 30 -1.09 -11.40 5.30
N PRO A 31 -0.36 -11.59 6.41
CA PRO A 31 0.85 -12.42 6.43
C PRO A 31 0.62 -13.86 5.98
N VAL A 32 -0.59 -14.40 6.17
CA VAL A 32 -0.96 -15.77 5.76
C VAL A 32 -1.31 -15.83 4.27
N ARG A 33 -2.05 -14.83 3.75
CA ARG A 33 -2.50 -14.84 2.34
C ARG A 33 -1.50 -14.21 1.37
N THR A 34 -0.63 -13.35 1.86
CA THR A 34 0.39 -12.62 1.09
C THR A 34 1.74 -12.73 1.80
N PRO A 35 2.41 -13.90 1.74
CA PRO A 35 3.66 -14.13 2.46
C PRO A 35 4.82 -13.25 1.96
N ASP A 36 4.75 -12.79 0.71
CA ASP A 36 5.69 -11.80 0.15
C ASP A 36 4.93 -10.57 -0.38
N PRO A 37 4.55 -9.62 0.51
CA PRO A 37 3.87 -8.42 0.08
C PRO A 37 4.79 -7.48 -0.73
N ALA A 38 6.11 -7.60 -0.58
CA ALA A 38 7.08 -6.76 -1.28
C ALA A 38 7.12 -7.08 -2.77
N ALA A 39 7.08 -8.36 -3.15
CA ALA A 39 6.99 -8.78 -4.56
C ALA A 39 5.74 -8.25 -5.26
N VAL A 40 4.60 -8.18 -4.55
CA VAL A 40 3.37 -7.59 -5.08
C VAL A 40 3.51 -6.07 -5.20
N ALA A 41 3.97 -5.40 -4.14
CA ALA A 41 4.14 -3.94 -4.11
C ALA A 41 5.09 -3.45 -5.23
N ALA A 42 6.16 -4.19 -5.52
CA ALA A 42 7.10 -3.89 -6.59
C ALA A 42 6.48 -3.89 -8.00
N ARG A 43 5.26 -4.42 -8.16
CA ARG A 43 4.52 -4.49 -9.42
C ARG A 43 3.32 -3.54 -9.48
N LEU A 44 2.96 -2.88 -8.38
CA LEU A 44 1.83 -1.95 -8.32
C LEU A 44 2.07 -0.70 -9.16
N PRO A 45 1.04 -0.16 -9.84
CA PRO A 45 1.16 1.09 -10.56
C PRO A 45 1.43 2.26 -9.60
N ALA A 46 2.20 3.25 -10.05
CA ALA A 46 2.43 4.47 -9.29
C ALA A 46 1.10 5.17 -8.93
N GLY A 47 1.01 5.66 -7.70
CA GLY A 47 -0.21 6.25 -7.13
C GLY A 47 -1.17 5.24 -6.48
N ALA A 48 -0.86 3.94 -6.49
CA ALA A 48 -1.59 2.96 -5.68
C ALA A 48 -1.17 3.01 -4.21
N GLY A 49 -2.05 2.52 -3.34
CA GLY A 49 -1.80 2.40 -1.90
C GLY A 49 -1.49 0.96 -1.49
N VAL A 50 -0.69 0.80 -0.44
CA VAL A 50 -0.43 -0.45 0.28
C VAL A 50 -0.83 -0.27 1.72
N ILE A 51 -1.67 -1.16 2.25
CA ILE A 51 -1.99 -1.24 3.67
C ILE A 51 -1.31 -2.50 4.23
N TYR A 52 -0.20 -2.30 4.94
CA TYR A 52 0.55 -3.40 5.55
C TYR A 52 -0.04 -3.78 6.91
N ARG A 53 -0.68 -4.95 6.97
CA ARG A 53 -1.19 -5.53 8.22
C ARG A 53 -0.25 -6.63 8.69
N ALA A 54 0.50 -6.35 9.75
CA ALA A 54 1.50 -7.27 10.29
C ALA A 54 0.91 -8.34 11.22
N PHE A 55 -0.17 -8.06 11.95
CA PHE A 55 -0.75 -8.95 12.97
C PHE A 55 0.27 -9.54 13.96
N GLY A 56 1.26 -8.74 14.36
CA GLY A 56 2.31 -9.19 15.29
C GLY A 56 3.34 -10.15 14.68
N ALA A 57 3.43 -10.23 13.34
CA ALA A 57 4.48 -10.99 12.67
C ALA A 57 5.87 -10.59 13.19
N ALA A 58 6.72 -11.59 13.48
CA ALA A 58 8.03 -11.36 14.08
C ALA A 58 8.96 -10.52 13.19
N ASP A 59 8.75 -10.58 11.87
CA ASP A 59 9.51 -9.87 10.85
C ASP A 59 8.86 -8.55 10.41
N ALA A 60 7.84 -8.06 11.14
CA ALA A 60 7.05 -6.89 10.75
C ALA A 60 7.89 -5.66 10.42
N GLY A 61 8.93 -5.39 11.22
CA GLY A 61 9.85 -4.27 11.00
C GLY A 61 10.62 -4.37 9.69
N ALA A 62 11.15 -5.56 9.39
CA ALA A 62 11.90 -5.81 8.16
C ALA A 62 11.00 -5.68 6.93
N THR A 63 9.81 -6.29 6.99
CA THR A 63 8.82 -6.24 5.90
C THR A 63 8.30 -4.81 5.68
N ALA A 64 7.98 -4.07 6.75
CA ALA A 64 7.56 -2.66 6.65
C ALA A 64 8.67 -1.78 6.06
N GLY A 65 9.93 -1.99 6.45
CA GLY A 65 11.08 -1.27 5.90
C GLY A 65 11.25 -1.51 4.38
N ALA A 66 11.14 -2.76 3.94
CA ALA A 66 11.18 -3.10 2.52
C ALA A 66 10.03 -2.44 1.74
N LEU A 67 8.79 -2.51 2.28
CA LEU A 67 7.63 -1.86 1.68
C LEU A 67 7.78 -0.34 1.61
N ALA A 68 8.36 0.30 2.64
CA ALA A 68 8.61 1.74 2.64
C ALA A 68 9.62 2.15 1.56
N GLY A 69 10.68 1.36 1.35
CA GLY A 69 11.63 1.57 0.26
C GLY A 69 10.98 1.46 -1.12
N ILE A 70 10.14 0.44 -1.33
CA ILE A 70 9.38 0.26 -2.57
C ILE A 70 8.42 1.43 -2.76
N ALA A 71 7.70 1.84 -1.72
CA ALA A 71 6.73 2.93 -1.79
C ALA A 71 7.37 4.25 -2.22
N ARG A 72 8.53 4.60 -1.64
CA ARG A 72 9.30 5.78 -2.04
C ARG A 72 9.76 5.71 -3.49
N THR A 73 10.32 4.58 -3.92
CA THR A 73 10.88 4.43 -5.27
C THR A 73 9.81 4.35 -6.37
N ARG A 74 8.62 3.86 -6.05
CA ARG A 74 7.53 3.61 -7.00
C ARG A 74 6.40 4.65 -6.95
N GLY A 75 6.46 5.60 -6.03
CA GLY A 75 5.40 6.58 -5.81
C GLY A 75 4.11 5.93 -5.29
N LEU A 76 4.23 5.02 -4.32
CA LEU A 76 3.09 4.40 -3.64
C LEU A 76 2.84 5.07 -2.29
N THR A 77 1.59 5.04 -1.85
CA THR A 77 1.23 5.39 -0.47
C THR A 77 1.30 4.15 0.40
N LEU A 78 2.14 4.15 1.44
CA LEU A 78 2.21 3.07 2.44
C LEU A 78 1.50 3.50 3.72
N LEU A 79 0.55 2.69 4.18
CA LEU A 79 -0.10 2.79 5.49
C LEU A 79 0.18 1.51 6.30
N ILE A 80 0.40 1.65 7.60
CA ILE A 80 0.57 0.51 8.51
C ILE A 80 -0.72 0.27 9.28
N GLY A 81 -1.16 -0.99 9.37
CA GLY A 81 -2.38 -1.36 10.07
C GLY A 81 -2.20 -1.34 11.59
N ALA A 82 -2.95 -0.47 12.28
CA ALA A 82 -3.08 -0.38 13.74
C ALA A 82 -1.77 -0.26 14.56
N ASP A 83 -0.63 0.03 13.94
CA ASP A 83 0.67 0.16 14.60
C ASP A 83 1.34 1.49 14.23
N ALA A 84 1.05 2.51 15.06
CA ALA A 84 1.58 3.86 14.85
C ALA A 84 3.09 3.95 15.06
N ALA A 85 3.64 3.17 16.00
CA ALA A 85 5.07 3.15 16.27
C ALA A 85 5.84 2.57 15.07
N LEU A 86 5.34 1.49 14.47
CA LEU A 86 5.91 0.92 13.27
C LEU A 86 5.76 1.86 12.06
N ALA A 87 4.62 2.56 11.92
CA ALA A 87 4.42 3.56 10.88
C ALA A 87 5.46 4.68 10.94
N GLU A 88 5.69 5.22 12.14
CA GLU A 88 6.71 6.24 12.36
C GLU A 88 8.11 5.69 12.10
N ALA A 89 8.44 4.51 12.65
CA ALA A 89 9.76 3.90 12.53
C ALA A 89 10.16 3.58 11.08
N CYS A 90 9.22 3.17 10.22
CA CYS A 90 9.51 2.86 8.81
C CYS A 90 9.33 4.06 7.87
N GLY A 91 8.81 5.19 8.37
CA GLY A 91 8.48 6.37 7.56
C GLY A 91 7.30 6.13 6.60
N ALA A 92 6.26 5.45 7.08
CA ALA A 92 5.01 5.30 6.35
C ALA A 92 4.27 6.65 6.25
N HIS A 93 3.30 6.72 5.34
CA HIS A 93 2.47 7.93 5.14
C HIS A 93 1.39 8.07 6.21
N GLY A 94 1.17 7.03 7.02
CA GLY A 94 0.22 7.06 8.10
C GLY A 94 -0.15 5.65 8.60
N VAL A 95 -1.23 5.63 9.38
CA VAL A 95 -1.82 4.44 9.97
C VAL A 95 -3.19 4.20 9.35
N HIS A 96 -3.58 2.94 9.20
CA HIS A 96 -4.92 2.50 8.85
C HIS A 96 -5.52 1.67 10.00
#